data_AF-B4KE50-F1
#
_entry.id   AF-B4KE50-F1
#
_cell.length_a   1.000
_cell.length_b   1.000
_cell.length_c   1.000
_cell.angle_alpha   90.00
_cell.angle_beta   90.00
_cell.angle_gamma   90.00
#
_symmetry.space_group_name_H-M   'P 1'
#
loop_
_entity.id
_entity.type
_entity.pdbx_description
1 polymer ?
#
loop_
_entity_poly.entity_id
_entity_poly.type
_entity_poly.pdbx_seq_one_letter_code
_entity_poly.pdbx_strand_id
1 'polypeptide(L)'
;MADVHEGIVAVIVLLYQLCLYVRAIIPIKREALMLVVHNIFMYYVINRFKHLAQASINIFGPVNTFYYVPLVYEEPATYIAHEDMHLVLKSSTWQFLETLFRHHLALLLPFLLALLVPRCKLIYVSSLVILSNLALCLCFLYSMWKWLILSGLSQVLYLLPMFCLGPVVQLLLMFRFTAHMLLNLWIVV
;
A
#
# COMPACT_ATOMS: atom_id res chain seq x y z
N MET A 1 -27.48 8.86 27.76
CA MET A 1 -26.18 9.59 27.71
C MET A 1 -25.07 8.82 28.42
N ALA A 2 -25.33 8.07 29.51
CA ALA A 2 -24.33 7.23 30.18
C ALA A 2 -23.76 6.11 29.27
N ASP A 3 -24.60 5.40 28.52
CA ASP A 3 -24.15 4.28 27.65
C ASP A 3 -23.16 4.69 26.55
N VAL A 4 -23.32 5.89 25.98
CA VAL A 4 -22.41 6.40 24.94
C VAL A 4 -21.06 6.75 25.53
N HIS A 5 -21.04 7.29 26.74
CA HIS A 5 -19.80 7.63 27.44
C HIS A 5 -19.04 6.38 27.88
N GLU A 6 -19.74 5.35 28.36
CA GLU A 6 -19.14 4.05 28.68
C GLU A 6 -18.59 3.36 27.43
N GLY A 7 -19.32 3.41 26.31
CA GLY A 7 -18.84 2.90 25.03
C GLY A 7 -17.56 3.60 24.55
N ILE A 8 -17.50 4.93 24.64
CA ILE A 8 -16.30 5.70 24.27
C ILE A 8 -15.11 5.35 25.18
N VAL A 9 -15.32 5.25 26.49
CA VAL A 9 -14.27 4.87 27.45
C VAL A 9 -13.77 3.45 27.17
N ALA A 10 -14.66 2.50 26.91
CA ALA A 10 -14.28 1.13 26.56
C ALA A 10 -13.43 1.09 25.28
N VAL A 11 -13.80 1.85 24.24
CA VAL A 11 -13.01 1.96 23.00
C VAL A 11 -11.63 2.56 23.27
N ILE A 12 -11.53 3.61 24.09
CA ILE A 12 -10.24 4.23 24.45
C ILE A 12 -9.36 3.23 25.20
N VAL A 13 -9.90 2.49 26.17
CA VAL A 13 -9.15 1.47 26.93
C VAL A 13 -8.68 0.36 25.99
N LEU A 14 -9.53 -0.09 25.07
CA LEU A 14 -9.20 -1.15 24.12
C LEU A 14 -8.11 -0.70 23.14
N LEU A 15 -8.20 0.53 22.60
CA LEU A 15 -7.15 1.14 21.78
C LEU A 15 -5.83 1.28 22.55
N TYR A 16 -5.90 1.68 23.81
CA TYR A 16 -4.73 1.82 24.66
C TYR A 16 -4.04 0.47 24.92
N GLN A 17 -4.81 -0.57 25.23
CA GLN A 17 -4.29 -1.93 25.40
C GLN A 17 -3.67 -2.46 24.11
N LEU A 18 -4.30 -2.20 22.96
CA LEU A 18 -3.76 -2.56 21.65
C LEU A 18 -2.40 -1.85 21.42
N CYS A 19 -2.31 -0.55 21.72
CA CYS A 19 -1.07 0.21 21.62
C CYS A 19 0.04 -0.34 22.53
N LEU A 20 -0.29 -0.71 23.78
CA LEU A 20 0.67 -1.32 24.71
C LEU A 20 1.16 -2.68 24.19
N TYR A 21 0.26 -3.50 23.67
CA TYR A 21 0.62 -4.80 23.09
C TYR A 21 1.55 -4.62 21.88
N VAL A 22 1.24 -3.67 20.98
CA VAL A 22 2.10 -3.35 19.83
C VAL A 22 3.47 -2.80 20.26
N ARG A 23 3.56 -2.06 21.37
CA ARG A 23 4.83 -1.59 21.93
C ARG A 23 5.69 -2.72 22.49
N ALA A 24 5.08 -3.80 22.99
CA ALA A 24 5.80 -4.96 23.51
C ALA A 24 6.42 -5.83 22.40
N ILE A 25 5.99 -5.66 21.15
CA ILE A 25 6.57 -6.36 19.99
C ILE A 25 7.99 -5.83 19.73
N ILE A 26 8.93 -6.75 19.47
CA ILE A 26 10.31 -6.43 19.07
C ILE A 26 10.28 -5.39 17.94
N PRO A 27 11.04 -4.28 18.02
CA PRO A 27 10.93 -3.15 17.11
C PRO A 27 10.99 -3.57 15.63
N ILE A 28 11.89 -4.50 15.27
CA ILE A 28 12.00 -4.99 13.89
C ILE A 28 10.73 -5.69 13.39
N LYS A 29 10.08 -6.49 14.24
CA LYS A 29 8.83 -7.20 13.90
C LYS A 29 7.67 -6.21 13.77
N ARG A 30 7.66 -5.16 14.60
CA ARG A 30 6.66 -4.09 14.54
C ARG A 30 6.75 -3.31 13.22
N GLU A 31 7.95 -2.87 12.84
CA GLU A 31 8.15 -2.16 11.56
C GLU A 31 7.81 -3.05 10.36
N ALA A 32 8.18 -4.33 10.41
CA ALA A 32 7.84 -5.29 9.38
C ALA A 32 6.32 -5.51 9.25
N LEU A 33 5.60 -5.61 10.38
CA LEU A 33 4.15 -5.73 10.39
C LEU A 33 3.49 -4.48 9.80
N MET A 34 3.96 -3.27 10.15
CA MET A 34 3.47 -2.03 9.55
C MET A 34 3.69 -2.02 8.04
N LEU A 35 4.83 -2.51 7.56
CA LEU A 35 5.11 -2.64 6.13
C LEU A 35 4.13 -3.62 5.44
N VAL A 36 3.80 -4.74 6.07
CA VAL A 36 2.82 -5.71 5.55
C VAL A 36 1.42 -5.08 5.48
N VAL A 37 0.98 -4.45 6.56
CA VAL A 37 -0.33 -3.79 6.63
C VAL A 37 -0.42 -2.68 5.58
N HIS A 38 0.64 -1.90 5.42
CA HIS A 38 0.71 -0.86 4.39
C HIS A 38 0.65 -1.43 2.98
N ASN A 39 1.29 -2.57 2.72
CA ASN A 39 1.21 -3.22 1.41
C ASN A 39 -0.19 -3.75 1.08
N ILE A 40 -0.94 -4.19 2.09
CA ILE A 40 -2.36 -4.51 1.92
C ILE A 40 -3.15 -3.22 1.65
N PHE A 41 -2.86 -2.13 2.37
CA PHE A 41 -3.51 -0.84 2.13
C PHE A 41 -3.18 -0.24 0.74
N MET A 42 -1.98 -0.49 0.21
CA MET A 42 -1.59 -0.08 -1.14
C MET A 42 -2.51 -0.65 -2.22
N TYR A 43 -3.12 -1.82 -1.99
CA TYR A 43 -4.18 -2.36 -2.84
C TYR A 43 -5.31 -1.35 -3.06
N TYR A 44 -5.79 -0.76 -1.95
CA TYR A 44 -6.87 0.22 -1.98
C TYR A 44 -6.45 1.50 -2.70
N VAL A 45 -5.24 2.00 -2.44
CA VAL A 45 -4.69 3.20 -3.10
C VAL A 45 -4.56 2.98 -4.62
N ILE A 46 -4.03 1.84 -5.04
CA ILE A 46 -3.88 1.48 -6.46
C ILE A 46 -5.26 1.37 -7.13
N ASN A 47 -6.23 0.75 -6.47
CA ASN A 47 -7.60 0.64 -7.01
C ASN A 47 -8.30 1.99 -7.13
N ARG A 48 -8.15 2.89 -6.14
CA ARG A 48 -8.69 4.26 -6.23
C ARG A 48 -8.06 5.03 -7.39
N PHE A 49 -6.74 4.90 -7.58
CA PHE A 49 -6.05 5.50 -8.72
C PHE A 49 -6.56 4.93 -10.05
N LYS A 50 -6.78 3.62 -10.11
CA LYS A 50 -7.31 2.98 -11.31
C LYS A 50 -8.71 3.46 -11.65
N HIS A 51 -9.57 3.58 -10.65
CA HIS A 51 -10.91 4.12 -10.81
C HIS A 51 -10.88 5.56 -11.34
N LEU A 52 -9.97 6.39 -10.80
CA LEU A 52 -9.74 7.75 -11.29
C LEU A 52 -9.27 7.78 -12.76
N ALA A 53 -8.43 6.84 -13.17
CA ALA A 53 -7.98 6.73 -14.57
C ALA A 53 -9.09 6.19 -15.50
N GLN A 54 -9.96 5.30 -15.00
CA GLN A 54 -11.08 4.73 -15.76
C GLN A 54 -12.31 5.64 -15.85
N ALA A 55 -12.42 6.66 -15.00
CA ALA A 55 -13.42 7.73 -15.09
C ALA A 55 -13.45 8.44 -16.46
N SER A 56 -12.39 8.30 -17.27
CA SER A 56 -12.31 8.78 -18.66
C SER A 56 -13.01 7.89 -19.69
N ILE A 57 -13.29 6.63 -19.36
CA ILE A 57 -13.96 5.69 -20.26
C ILE A 57 -15.46 5.71 -19.93
N ASN A 58 -16.29 6.01 -20.93
CA ASN A 58 -17.76 6.00 -20.85
C ASN A 58 -18.32 4.56 -20.80
N ILE A 59 -17.83 3.73 -19.87
CA ILE A 59 -18.32 2.37 -19.62
C ILE A 59 -18.80 2.31 -18.17
N PHE A 60 -20.12 2.29 -18.02
CA PHE A 60 -20.77 2.02 -16.74
C PHE A 60 -20.62 0.53 -16.41
N GLY A 61 -19.78 0.19 -15.44
CA GLY A 61 -19.60 -1.17 -14.96
C GLY A 61 -18.60 -1.27 -13.82
N PRO A 62 -18.62 -2.37 -13.04
CA PRO A 62 -17.68 -2.56 -11.94
C PRO A 62 -16.24 -2.59 -12.46
N VAL A 63 -15.38 -1.78 -11.82
CA VAL A 63 -13.94 -1.72 -12.04
C VAL A 63 -13.29 -2.97 -11.43
N ASN A 64 -13.56 -4.13 -12.02
CA ASN A 64 -13.14 -5.41 -11.46
C ASN A 64 -11.67 -5.68 -11.77
N THR A 65 -10.73 -5.37 -10.88
CA THR A 65 -9.32 -5.54 -11.27
C THR A 65 -8.31 -5.94 -10.22
N PHE A 66 -8.62 -6.92 -9.38
CA PHE A 66 -7.64 -7.90 -8.95
C PHE A 66 -8.40 -9.14 -8.49
N TYR A 67 -8.37 -10.21 -9.29
CA TYR A 67 -9.10 -11.47 -9.05
C TYR A 67 -8.79 -12.19 -7.72
N TYR A 68 -7.90 -11.66 -6.87
CA TYR A 68 -7.31 -12.36 -5.72
C TYR A 68 -7.52 -11.68 -4.36
N VAL A 69 -8.16 -10.51 -4.30
CA VAL A 69 -8.51 -9.88 -3.02
C VAL A 69 -10.03 -9.85 -2.91
N PRO A 70 -10.63 -10.47 -1.88
CA PRO A 70 -12.09 -10.60 -1.74
C PRO A 70 -12.81 -9.28 -1.47
N LEU A 71 -12.07 -8.17 -1.30
CA LEU A 71 -12.61 -6.82 -1.27
C LEU A 71 -12.74 -6.31 -2.71
N VAL A 72 -13.83 -6.72 -3.36
CA VAL A 72 -14.24 -6.14 -4.64
C VAL A 72 -14.60 -4.69 -4.38
N TYR A 73 -13.85 -3.79 -4.99
CA TYR A 73 -14.15 -2.38 -4.96
C TYR A 73 -15.20 -2.09 -6.05
N GLU A 74 -16.46 -1.95 -5.63
CA GLU A 74 -17.63 -1.81 -6.53
C GLU A 74 -18.11 -0.36 -6.65
N GLU A 75 -17.23 0.65 -6.56
CA GLU A 75 -17.69 2.00 -6.92
C GLU A 75 -17.73 2.16 -8.45
N PRO A 76 -18.84 2.69 -9.00
CA PRO A 76 -18.95 3.02 -10.41
C PRO A 76 -18.16 4.30 -10.73
N ALA A 77 -17.47 4.28 -11.87
CA ALA A 77 -16.68 5.41 -12.34
C ALA A 77 -17.57 6.64 -12.61
N THR A 78 -17.28 7.76 -11.94
CA THR A 78 -17.92 9.06 -12.23
C THR A 78 -17.32 9.64 -13.51
N TYR A 79 -18.14 9.91 -14.52
CA TYR A 79 -17.69 10.42 -15.83
C TYR A 79 -16.94 11.76 -15.70
N ILE A 80 -15.72 11.82 -16.25
CA ILE A 80 -14.93 13.05 -16.38
C ILE A 80 -14.53 13.21 -17.85
N ALA A 81 -14.81 14.37 -18.44
CA ALA A 81 -14.67 14.69 -19.86
C ALA A 81 -13.22 14.73 -20.43
N HIS A 82 -12.24 14.03 -19.82
CA HIS A 82 -10.89 13.92 -20.36
C HIS A 82 -10.69 12.52 -20.94
N GLU A 83 -10.74 12.42 -22.27
CA GLU A 83 -10.92 11.16 -23.00
C GLU A 83 -9.69 10.20 -22.93
N ASP A 84 -8.51 10.68 -22.52
CA ASP A 84 -7.24 9.93 -22.67
C ASP A 84 -6.61 9.38 -21.38
N MET A 85 -7.21 9.61 -20.22
CA MET A 85 -6.60 9.24 -18.92
C MET A 85 -6.41 7.74 -18.74
N HIS A 86 -7.28 6.95 -19.38
CA HIS A 86 -7.20 5.50 -19.40
C HIS A 86 -5.97 4.96 -20.13
N LEU A 87 -5.29 5.76 -20.97
CA LEU A 87 -4.05 5.38 -21.65
C LEU A 87 -2.90 5.09 -20.67
N VAL A 88 -3.01 5.57 -19.42
CA VAL A 88 -2.08 5.19 -18.35
C VAL A 88 -2.19 3.70 -18.04
N LEU A 89 -3.42 3.16 -18.01
CA LEU A 89 -3.68 1.75 -17.69
C LEU A 89 -3.31 0.80 -18.82
N LYS A 90 -3.28 1.30 -20.06
CA LYS A 90 -2.79 0.55 -21.23
C LYS A 90 -1.25 0.54 -21.34
N SER A 91 -0.55 1.27 -20.47
CA SER A 91 0.92 1.35 -20.53
C SER A 91 1.58 0.06 -20.04
N SER A 92 2.74 -0.26 -20.63
CA SER A 92 3.58 -1.38 -20.18
C SER A 92 4.02 -1.22 -18.72
N THR A 93 4.26 0.01 -18.26
CA THR A 93 4.62 0.29 -16.86
C THR A 93 3.50 -0.06 -15.89
N TRP A 94 2.25 0.22 -16.27
CA TRP A 94 1.09 -0.15 -15.44
C TRP A 94 0.87 -1.67 -15.43
N GLN A 95 0.96 -2.34 -16.58
CA GLN A 95 0.85 -3.79 -16.65
C GLN A 95 1.95 -4.50 -15.85
N PHE A 96 3.18 -3.97 -15.91
CA PHE A 96 4.28 -4.43 -15.08
C PHE A 96 4.00 -4.20 -13.58
N LEU A 97 3.49 -3.02 -13.19
CA LEU A 97 3.10 -2.72 -11.81
C LEU A 97 2.06 -3.71 -11.29
N GLU A 98 1.00 -3.99 -12.05
CA GLU A 98 -0.04 -4.95 -11.63
C GLU A 98 0.54 -6.35 -11.45
N THR A 99 1.42 -6.77 -12.37
CA THR A 99 2.08 -8.07 -12.29
C THR A 99 3.01 -8.13 -11.08
N LEU A 100 3.86 -7.12 -10.89
CA LEU A 100 4.78 -7.03 -9.76
C LEU A 100 4.01 -7.02 -8.44
N PHE A 101 2.90 -6.30 -8.36
CA PHE A 101 2.09 -6.19 -7.14
C PHE A 101 1.52 -7.55 -6.73
N ARG A 102 1.09 -8.38 -7.69
CA ARG A 102 0.64 -9.76 -7.41
C ARG A 102 1.76 -10.62 -6.83
N HIS A 103 2.94 -10.57 -7.44
CA HIS A 103 4.09 -11.33 -6.96
C HIS A 103 4.57 -10.81 -5.59
N HIS A 104 4.47 -9.51 -5.36
CA HIS A 104 4.79 -8.89 -4.08
C HIS A 104 3.85 -9.33 -2.97
N LEU A 105 2.53 -9.39 -3.21
CA LEU A 105 1.59 -9.94 -2.24
C LEU A 105 1.92 -11.40 -1.89
N ALA A 106 2.29 -12.20 -2.88
CA ALA A 106 2.74 -13.58 -2.64
C ALA A 106 4.05 -13.62 -1.83
N LEU A 107 4.93 -12.63 -1.97
CA LEU A 107 6.17 -12.48 -1.20
C LEU A 107 5.93 -12.05 0.27
N LEU A 108 4.79 -11.42 0.58
CA LEU A 108 4.47 -11.04 1.97
C LEU A 108 4.27 -12.26 2.88
N LEU A 109 3.78 -13.38 2.35
CA LEU A 109 3.60 -14.61 3.13
C LEU A 109 4.94 -15.21 3.61
N PRO A 110 5.93 -15.50 2.75
CA PRO A 110 7.25 -15.95 3.20
C PRO A 110 7.96 -14.90 4.06
N PHE A 111 7.69 -13.60 3.86
CA PHE A 111 8.19 -12.55 4.75
C PHE A 111 7.59 -12.64 6.16
N LEU A 112 6.28 -12.81 6.29
CA LEU A 112 5.61 -13.04 7.57
C LEU A 112 6.14 -14.30 8.26
N LEU A 113 6.31 -15.40 7.52
CA LEU A 113 6.89 -16.64 8.04
C LEU A 113 8.33 -16.43 8.53
N ALA A 114 9.15 -15.69 7.78
CA ALA A 114 10.52 -15.39 8.16
C ALA A 114 10.63 -14.54 9.44
N LEU A 115 9.60 -13.73 9.76
CA LEU A 115 9.52 -12.95 11.01
C LEU A 115 9.09 -13.80 12.22
N LEU A 116 8.36 -14.88 11.98
CA LEU A 116 7.86 -15.79 13.02
C LEU A 116 8.88 -16.85 13.39
N VAL A 117 9.58 -17.41 12.40
CA VAL A 117 10.51 -18.54 12.60
C VAL A 117 11.93 -18.04 12.89
N PRO A 118 12.50 -18.35 14.08
CA PRO A 118 13.90 -18.05 14.36
C PRO A 118 14.80 -18.87 13.41
N ARG A 119 15.82 -18.23 12.81
CA ARG A 119 16.79 -18.79 11.83
C ARG A 119 16.35 -18.87 10.36
N CYS A 120 15.19 -18.33 9.98
CA CYS A 120 14.88 -18.13 8.57
C CYS A 120 15.80 -17.05 7.96
N LYS A 121 16.05 -17.12 6.64
CA LYS A 121 16.87 -16.16 5.84
C LYS A 121 16.24 -14.76 5.80
N LEU A 122 16.02 -14.15 6.97
CA LEU A 122 15.25 -12.93 7.18
C LEU A 122 15.85 -11.78 6.38
N ILE A 123 17.19 -11.65 6.37
CA ILE A 123 17.86 -10.59 5.60
C ILE A 123 17.54 -10.71 4.12
N TYR A 124 17.66 -11.91 3.54
CA TYR A 124 17.39 -12.13 2.11
C TYR A 124 15.94 -11.81 1.74
N VAL A 125 14.98 -12.36 2.51
CA VAL A 125 13.55 -12.13 2.25
C VAL A 125 13.18 -10.65 2.48
N SER A 126 13.73 -10.02 3.52
CA SER A 126 13.54 -8.60 3.81
C SER A 126 14.07 -7.70 2.69
N SER A 127 15.28 -7.99 2.18
CA SER A 127 15.86 -7.27 1.04
C SER A 127 15.01 -7.40 -0.22
N LEU A 128 14.46 -8.59 -0.49
CA LEU A 128 13.57 -8.83 -1.63
C LEU A 128 12.26 -8.03 -1.49
N VAL A 129 11.69 -8.01 -0.29
CA VAL A 129 10.50 -7.20 0.02
C VAL A 129 10.79 -5.71 -0.14
N ILE A 130 11.92 -5.20 0.35
CA ILE A 130 12.32 -3.80 0.19
C ILE A 130 12.49 -3.46 -1.30
N LEU A 131 13.20 -4.30 -2.06
CA LEU A 131 13.43 -4.08 -3.49
C LEU A 131 12.11 -4.09 -4.28
N SER A 132 11.22 -5.03 -3.97
CA SER A 132 9.91 -5.11 -4.62
C SER A 132 9.03 -3.90 -4.27
N ASN A 133 9.02 -3.46 -3.01
CA ASN A 133 8.34 -2.23 -2.61
C ASN A 133 8.91 -1.00 -3.34
N LEU A 134 10.23 -0.91 -3.50
CA LEU A 134 10.88 0.20 -4.22
C LEU A 134 10.42 0.23 -5.68
N ALA A 135 10.49 -0.91 -6.37
CA ALA A 135 10.07 -1.02 -7.75
C ALA A 135 8.58 -0.68 -7.93
N LEU A 136 7.71 -1.17 -7.04
CA LEU A 136 6.29 -0.81 -7.02
C LEU A 136 6.09 0.70 -6.86
N CYS A 137 6.79 1.32 -5.89
CA CYS A 137 6.70 2.75 -5.63
C CYS A 137 7.12 3.57 -6.85
N LEU A 138 8.23 3.22 -7.51
CA LEU A 138 8.70 3.90 -8.72
C LEU A 138 7.72 3.74 -9.89
N CYS A 139 7.20 2.55 -10.13
CA CYS A 139 6.21 2.33 -11.18
C CYS A 139 4.90 3.09 -10.90
N PHE A 140 4.50 3.18 -9.63
CA PHE A 140 3.28 3.89 -9.25
C PHE A 140 3.46 5.40 -9.40
N LEU A 141 4.58 5.95 -8.94
CA LEU A 141 4.96 7.35 -9.15
C LEU A 141 4.99 7.72 -10.63
N TYR A 142 5.59 6.87 -11.47
CA TYR A 142 5.59 7.08 -12.92
C TYR A 142 4.18 7.08 -13.51
N SER A 143 3.30 6.18 -13.05
CA SER A 143 1.92 6.11 -13.51
C SER A 143 1.12 7.35 -13.09
N MET A 144 1.31 7.84 -11.86
CA MET A 144 0.72 9.08 -11.36
C MET A 144 1.22 10.30 -12.15
N TRP A 145 2.50 10.34 -12.47
CA TRP A 145 3.09 11.41 -13.30
C TRP A 145 2.51 11.40 -14.72
N LYS A 146 2.44 10.23 -15.36
CA LYS A 146 1.84 10.08 -16.69
C LYS A 146 0.37 10.51 -16.69
N TRP A 147 -0.37 10.15 -15.64
CA TRP A 147 -1.76 10.58 -15.46
C TRP A 147 -1.86 12.09 -15.26
N LEU A 148 -0.94 12.70 -14.51
CA LEU A 148 -0.91 14.14 -14.27
C LEU A 148 -0.69 14.94 -15.57
N ILE A 149 0.20 14.46 -16.45
CA ILE A 149 0.42 15.06 -17.76
C ILE A 149 -0.86 15.05 -18.60
N LEU A 150 -1.67 14.00 -18.50
CA LEU A 150 -2.91 13.83 -19.25
C LEU A 150 -4.10 14.60 -18.62
N SER A 151 -4.12 14.81 -17.30
CA SER A 151 -5.19 15.57 -16.59
C SER A 151 -5.02 17.08 -16.67
N GLY A 152 -3.78 17.54 -16.73
CA GLY A 152 -3.44 18.90 -16.35
C GLY A 152 -3.53 19.16 -14.83
N LEU A 153 -3.36 20.43 -14.44
CA LEU A 153 -3.23 20.85 -13.04
C LEU A 153 -4.54 20.77 -12.22
N SER A 154 -5.71 20.75 -12.87
CA SER A 154 -7.02 20.82 -12.20
C SER A 154 -7.34 19.60 -11.35
N GLN A 155 -6.73 18.44 -11.65
CA GLN A 155 -7.02 17.17 -10.97
C GLN A 155 -5.91 16.72 -9.99
N VAL A 156 -4.91 17.57 -9.75
CA VAL A 156 -3.81 17.34 -8.77
C VAL A 156 -4.36 17.04 -7.37
N LEU A 157 -5.44 17.71 -6.97
CA LEU A 157 -6.04 17.56 -5.64
C LEU A 157 -6.54 16.12 -5.38
N TYR A 158 -6.95 15.40 -6.43
CA TYR A 158 -7.35 13.99 -6.31
C TYR A 158 -6.15 13.05 -6.15
N LEU A 159 -5.01 13.39 -6.75
CA LEU A 159 -3.76 12.63 -6.63
C LEU A 159 -3.08 12.83 -5.28
N LEU A 160 -3.19 14.00 -4.67
CA LEU A 160 -2.50 14.35 -3.43
C LEU A 160 -2.71 13.34 -2.29
N PRO A 161 -3.95 12.95 -1.91
CA PRO A 161 -4.15 11.97 -0.85
C PRO A 161 -3.56 10.59 -1.22
N MET A 162 -3.63 10.18 -2.49
CA MET A 162 -3.06 8.91 -2.94
C MET A 162 -1.52 8.93 -2.94
N PHE A 163 -0.91 10.08 -3.25
CA PHE A 163 0.54 10.25 -3.23
C PHE A 163 1.07 10.22 -1.79
N CYS A 164 0.40 10.94 -0.88
CA CYS A 164 0.75 10.95 0.53
C CYS A 164 0.55 9.56 1.17
N LEU A 165 -0.63 8.95 0.96
CA LEU A 165 -0.95 7.66 1.57
C LEU A 165 -0.29 6.46 0.88
N GLY A 166 0.22 6.62 -0.34
CA GLY A 166 0.90 5.55 -1.07
C GLY A 166 2.42 5.69 -0.98
N PRO A 167 3.07 6.29 -2.00
CA PRO A 167 4.53 6.44 -2.08
C PRO A 167 5.20 7.02 -0.84
N VAL A 168 4.67 8.11 -0.26
CA VAL A 168 5.34 8.80 0.86
C VAL A 168 5.39 7.92 2.10
N VAL A 169 4.25 7.35 2.50
CA VAL A 169 4.19 6.42 3.64
C VAL A 169 5.00 5.15 3.35
N GLN A 170 4.95 4.62 2.12
CA GLN A 170 5.72 3.43 1.75
C GLN A 170 7.22 3.66 1.89
N LEU A 171 7.75 4.77 1.38
CA LEU A 171 9.16 5.13 1.51
C LEU A 171 9.57 5.34 2.97
N LEU A 172 8.73 6.00 3.77
CA LEU A 172 8.98 6.22 5.19
C LEU A 172 9.07 4.89 5.97
N LEU A 173 8.14 3.97 5.73
CA LEU A 173 8.14 2.66 6.38
C LEU A 173 9.33 1.81 5.93
N MET A 174 9.66 1.83 4.63
CA MET A 174 10.84 1.14 4.11
C MET A 174 12.14 1.68 4.72
N PHE A 175 12.27 3.01 4.82
CA PHE A 175 13.44 3.65 5.42
C PHE A 175 13.59 3.25 6.89
N ARG A 176 12.51 3.34 7.67
CA ARG A 176 12.50 2.93 9.08
C ARG A 176 12.86 1.45 9.26
N PHE A 177 12.25 0.58 8.46
CA PHE A 177 12.53 -0.85 8.52
C PHE A 177 13.98 -1.16 8.15
N THR A 178 14.52 -0.54 7.10
CA THR A 178 15.92 -0.70 6.68
C THR A 178 16.90 -0.18 7.74
N ALA A 179 16.60 0.96 8.36
CA ALA A 179 17.42 1.50 9.45
C ALA A 179 17.46 0.54 10.66
N HIS A 180 16.31 -0.03 11.06
CA HIS A 180 16.26 -1.00 12.14
C HIS A 180 16.93 -2.34 11.79
N MET A 181 16.82 -2.78 10.54
CA MET A 181 17.57 -3.93 10.02
C MET A 181 19.07 -3.68 10.13
N LEU A 182 19.55 -2.52 9.68
CA LEU A 182 20.96 -2.14 9.73
C LEU A 182 21.45 -2.14 11.18
N LEU A 183 20.77 -1.43 12.08
CA LEU A 183 21.15 -1.33 13.50
C LEU A 183 21.17 -2.68 14.23
N ASN A 184 20.20 -3.57 13.95
CA ASN A 184 20.14 -4.89 14.58
C ASN A 184 21.14 -5.88 13.97
N LEU A 185 21.55 -5.69 12.72
CA LEU A 185 22.64 -6.46 12.09
C LEU A 185 23.96 -6.30 12.88
N TRP A 186 24.20 -5.13 13.48
CA TRP A 186 25.37 -4.88 14.34
C TRP A 186 25.31 -5.57 15.71
N ILE A 187 24.15 -6.11 16.13
CA ILE A 187 23.97 -6.75 17.44
C ILE A 187 24.09 -8.29 17.33
N VAL A 188 24.03 -8.83 16.11
CA VAL A 188 23.97 -10.28 15.83
C VAL A 188 25.22 -10.80 15.10
N VAL A 189 26.16 -9.92 14.74
CA VAL A 189 27.52 -10.29 14.28
C VAL A 189 28.48 -10.29 15.46
#